data_AF-A0A0Q4J4L0-F1
#
_entry.id   AF-A0A0Q4J4L0-F1
#
_cell.length_a   1.000
_cell.length_b   1.000
_cell.length_c   1.000
_cell.angle_alpha   90.00
_cell.angle_beta   90.00
_cell.angle_gamma   90.00
#
_symmetry.space_group_name_H-M   'P 1'
#
loop_
_entity.id
_entity.type
_entity.pdbx_description
1 polymer ?
#
loop_
_entity_poly.entity_id
_entity_poly.type
_entity_poly.pdbx_seq_one_letter_code
_entity_poly.pdbx_strand_id
1 'polypeptide(L)' 'MEHVESASFSPDAEWAAVVVRRPAGSGEIYGRTAFETDPGRSDVWLVSSKTGERRRITDGKAMAAGYL' A
#
# COMPACT_ATOMS: atom_id res chain seq x y z
N MET A 1 -5.62 -6.71 8.66
CA MET A 1 -4.22 -7.16 8.49
C MET A 1 -3.71 -6.54 7.20
N GLU A 2 -2.52 -5.96 7.23
CA GLU A 2 -1.88 -5.38 6.04
C GLU A 2 -1.36 -6.51 5.13
N HIS A 3 -1.51 -6.34 3.82
CA HIS A 3 -1.10 -7.35 2.84
C HIS A 3 -0.07 -6.77 1.88
N VAL A 4 1.07 -7.43 1.75
CA VAL A 4 2.11 -7.05 0.77
C VAL A 4 1.67 -7.56 -0.60
N GLU A 5 1.44 -6.65 -1.54
CA GLU A 5 1.04 -6.99 -2.91
C GLU A 5 2.25 -7.20 -3.82
N SER A 6 3.28 -6.37 -3.67
CA SER A 6 4.52 -6.48 -4.42
C SER A 6 5.69 -5.82 -3.72
N ALA A 7 6.91 -6.21 -4.10
CA ALA A 7 8.14 -5.60 -3.64
C ALA A 7 9.16 -5.54 -4.78
N SER A 8 9.94 -4.47 -4.84
CA SER A 8 11.05 -4.29 -5.77
C SER A 8 12.26 -3.71 -5.04
N PHE A 9 13.43 -4.31 -5.23
CA PHE A 9 14.67 -3.83 -4.64
C PHE A 9 15.31 -2.74 -5.51
N SER A 10 15.97 -1.79 -4.86
CA SER A 10 16.90 -0.88 -5.53
C SER A 10 18.06 -1.66 -6.15
N PRO A 11 18.73 -1.12 -7.20
CA PRO A 11 19.85 -1.81 -7.85
C PRO A 11 21.02 -2.17 -6.91
N ASP A 12 21.22 -1.37 -5.87
CA ASP A 12 22.22 -1.58 -4.81
C ASP A 12 21.71 -2.47 -3.66
N ALA A 13 20.46 -2.92 -3.73
CA ALA A 13 19.75 -3.71 -2.73
C ALA A 13 19.65 -3.08 -1.33
N GLU A 14 19.95 -1.78 -1.16
CA GLU A 14 19.84 -1.11 0.14
C GLU A 14 18.40 -0.78 0.54
N TRP A 15 17.51 -0.69 -0.44
CA TRP A 15 16.12 -0.31 -0.26
C TRP A 15 15.20 -1.26 -1.01
N ALA A 16 13.99 -1.42 -0.47
CA ALA A 16 12.87 -2.05 -1.14
C ALA A 16 11.69 -1.09 -1.21
N ALA A 17 11.16 -0.88 -2.41
CA ALA A 17 9.84 -0.30 -2.60
C ALA A 17 8.80 -1.42 -2.43
N VAL A 18 7.89 -1.26 -1.47
CA VAL A 18 6.88 -2.26 -1.11
C VAL A 18 5.49 -1.66 -1.28
N VAL A 19 4.64 -2.33 -2.04
CA VAL A 19 3.23 -1.98 -2.16
C VAL A 19 2.46 -2.72 -1.08
N VAL A 20 1.87 -1.97 -0.15
CA VAL A 20 1.13 -2.50 0.99
C VAL A 20 -0.33 -2.11 0.86
N ARG A 21 -1.20 -3.11 0.75
CA ARG A 21 -2.66 -2.91 0.83
C ARG A 21 -3.08 -2.83 2.28
N ARG A 22 -3.68 -1.70 2.66
CA ARG A 22 -4.19 -1.48 4.00
C ARG A 22 -5.49 -2.24 4.26
N PRO A 23 -5.78 -2.60 5.52
CA PRO A 23 -7.11 -3.06 5.90
C PRO A 23 -8.14 -1.96 5.65
N ALA A 24 -9.38 -2.36 5.36
CA ALA A 24 -10.49 -1.43 5.26
C ALA A 24 -10.71 -0.69 6.59
N GLY A 25 -10.93 0.62 6.52
CA GLY A 25 -11.32 1.45 7.65
C GLY A 25 -12.78 1.22 8.06
N SER A 26 -13.14 1.63 9.28
CA SER A 26 -14.52 1.60 9.74
C SER A 26 -15.38 2.54 8.88
N GLY A 27 -16.42 2.01 8.24
CA GLY A 27 -17.33 2.77 7.36
C GLY A 27 -16.99 2.73 5.87
N GLU A 28 -15.88 2.09 5.46
CA GLU A 28 -15.60 1.83 4.06
C GLU A 28 -16.49 0.69 3.54
N ILE A 29 -17.37 0.96 2.56
CA ILE A 29 -18.22 -0.07 1.93
C ILE A 29 -17.38 -0.84 0.91
N TYR A 30 -17.36 -2.18 1.02
CA TYR A 30 -16.57 -3.08 0.17
C TYR A 30 -17.45 -4.13 -0.54
N GLY A 31 -17.04 -4.52 -1.74
CA GLY A 31 -17.35 -5.85 -2.28
C GLY A 31 -18.66 -6.01 -3.05
N ARG A 32 -18.89 -5.24 -4.12
CA ARG A 32 -19.89 -5.64 -5.14
C ARG A 32 -19.30 -6.28 -6.39
N THR A 33 -18.00 -6.13 -6.64
CA THR A 33 -17.39 -6.66 -7.86
C THR A 33 -15.92 -7.01 -7.61
N ALA A 34 -15.54 -8.28 -7.81
CA ALA A 34 -14.16 -8.76 -7.71
C ALA A 34 -13.19 -8.09 -8.73
N PHE A 35 -13.73 -7.23 -9.61
CA PHE A 35 -12.99 -6.46 -10.60
C PHE A 35 -12.52 -5.09 -10.08
N GLU A 36 -12.94 -4.66 -8.89
CA GLU A 36 -12.48 -3.44 -8.23
C GLU A 36 -11.53 -3.81 -7.09
N THR A 37 -10.33 -4.29 -7.46
CA THR A 37 -9.17 -4.10 -6.59
C THR A 37 -8.91 -2.60 -6.55
N ASP A 38 -9.62 -1.86 -5.69
CA ASP A 38 -9.47 -0.42 -5.55
C ASP A 38 -7.99 -0.08 -5.25
N PRO A 39 -7.26 0.49 -6.23
CA PRO A 39 -5.83 0.79 -6.08
C PRO A 39 -5.58 1.96 -5.11
N GLY A 40 -6.61 2.70 -4.71
CA GLY A 40 -6.55 3.77 -3.70
C GLY A 40 -6.30 3.28 -2.28
N ARG A 41 -6.33 1.96 -2.02
CA ARG A 41 -6.00 1.40 -0.70
C ARG A 41 -4.55 0.94 -0.54
N SER A 42 -3.78 0.96 -1.63
CA SER A 42 -2.38 0.57 -1.60
C SER A 42 -1.48 1.78 -1.39
N ASP A 43 -0.56 1.65 -0.45
CA ASP A 43 0.49 2.63 -0.20
C ASP A 43 1.83 2.06 -0.64
N VAL A 44 2.70 2.92 -1.15
CA VAL A 44 4.09 2.59 -1.40
C VAL A 44 4.89 2.95 -0.15
N TRP A 45 5.64 1.98 0.35
CA TRP A 45 6.59 2.12 1.43
C TRP A 45 8.00 1.93 0.90
N LEU A 46 8.94 2.72 1.39
CA LEU A 46 10.36 2.49 1.24
C LEU A 46 10.88 1.82 2.51
N VAL A 47 11.49 0.65 2.36
CA VAL A 47 11.98 -0.17 3.46
C VAL A 47 13.48 -0.37 3.30
N SER A 48 14.26 -0.02 4.33
CA SER A 48 15.71 -0.31 4.32
C SER A 48 15.92 -1.81 4.51
N SER A 49 16.69 -2.43 3.62
CA SER A 49 17.05 -3.85 3.75
C SER A 49 18.07 -4.10 4.87
N LYS A 50 18.81 -3.05 5.27
CA LYS A 50 19.86 -3.12 6.29
C LYS A 50 19.31 -2.95 7.70
N THR A 51 18.41 -1.98 7.90
CA THR A 51 17.94 -1.61 9.24
C THR A 51 16.49 -2.02 9.49
N GLY A 52 15.73 -2.35 8.42
CA GLY A 52 14.28 -2.56 8.52
C GLY A 52 13.50 -1.27 8.76
N GLU A 53 14.14 -0.10 8.70
CA GLU A 53 13.46 1.19 8.77
C GLU A 53 12.44 1.30 7.63
N ARG A 54 11.25 1.83 7.93
CA ARG A 54 10.15 1.95 6.97
C ARG A 54 9.68 3.39 6.89
N ARG A 55 9.60 3.91 5.67
CA ARG A 55 9.07 5.24 5.38
C ARG A 55 7.93 5.12 4.38
N ARG A 56 6.77 5.67 4.72
CA ARG A 56 5.62 5.76 3.81
C ARG A 56 5.89 6.84 2.76
N ILE A 57 5.70 6.52 1.48
CA ILE A 57 5.94 7.42 0.34
C ILE A 57 4.63 7.98 -0.19
N THR A 58 3.58 7.16 -0.27
CA THR A 58 2.25 7.59 -0.71
C THR A 58 1.20 7.41 0.38
N ASP A 59 0.15 8.25 0.32
CA ASP A 59 -1.07 8.07 1.11
C ASP A 59 -2.26 7.87 0.18
N GLY A 60 -2.48 6.62 -0.23
CA GLY A 60 -3.59 6.23 -1.10
C GLY A 60 -4.95 6.67 -0.56
N LYS A 61 -5.09 6.87 0.78
CA LYS A 61 -6.33 7.35 1.40
C LYS A 61 -6.77 8.70 0.87
N ALA A 62 -5.82 9.58 0.59
CA ALA A 62 -6.09 10.95 0.16
C ALA A 62 -6.55 11.02 -1.30
N MET A 63 -6.30 9.97 -2.09
CA MET A 63 -6.61 9.89 -3.52
C MET A 63 -7.67 8.83 -3.87
N ALA A 64 -8.16 8.10 -2.87
CA ALA A 64 -9.25 7.15 -3.05
C ALA A 64 -10.55 7.92 -3.36
N ALA A 65 -11.03 7.75 -4.59
CA ALA A 65 -12.30 8.29 -5.06
C ALA A 65 -13.46 7.51 -4.41
N GLY A 66 -13.80 7.86 -3.17
CA GLY A 66 -14.86 7.18 -2.43
C GLY A 66 -15.13 7.79 -1.07
N TYR A 67 -15.45 9.09 -1.04
CA TYR A 67 -16.11 9.72 0.12
C TYR A 67 -17.59 9.88 -0.24
N LEU A 68 -18.47 9.29 0.57
CA LEU A 68 -19.91 9.60 0.60
C LEU A 68 -20.19 10.61 1.71
#